data_AF-A0A6A6MNY5-F1
#
_entry.id   AF-A0A6A6MNY5-F1
#
_cell.length_a   1.000
_cell.length_b   1.000
_cell.length_c   1.000
_cell.angle_alpha   90.00
_cell.angle_beta   90.00
_cell.angle_gamma   90.00
#
_symmetry.space_group_name_H-M   'P 1'
#
loop_
_entity.id
_entity.type
_entity.pdbx_description
1 polymer ?
#
loop_
_entity_poly.entity_id
_entity_poly.type
_entity_poly.pdbx_seq_one_letter_code
_entity_poly.pdbx_strand_id
1 'polypeptide(L)'
;MSKFNPYEHMNIRPNPDGTVTRLLNFPAAKTNADPSSGEPILSKDAIINTEKNTKAQFLHSSSLSFIGSPLSRLPGQYEDAEDSLRWLKQQVLDPDGDQWIKDYADLSRCFLSGSGNGGNIVYNLGLRAVDMDLDPINIVGLIMNQPMFGGKQRTGSELKFATDQLIPLPVLDLAWELALPKGTDRDHRYCNPMLEGPHQEKIKYLPPCLVLGFGMDPLVDRQQQFVQMLLNHGVKVDAQFDEVGFHRIEIVDARRRVGLITNIKQFMNSQLTNSQYANARRPVCNT
;
A
#
# COMPACT_ATOMS: atom_id res chain seq x y z
N MET A 1 6.27 0.18 38.33
CA MET A 1 5.89 0.66 36.98
C MET A 1 5.64 -0.57 36.12
N SER A 2 4.43 -0.76 35.60
CA SER A 2 4.15 -1.85 34.66
C SER A 2 5.08 -1.67 33.44
N LYS A 3 5.87 -2.70 33.09
CA LYS A 3 6.72 -2.66 31.90
C LYS A 3 5.82 -2.81 30.69
N PHE A 4 5.70 -1.76 29.86
CA PHE A 4 4.98 -1.86 28.60
C PHE A 4 5.54 -3.01 27.77
N ASN A 5 4.67 -3.94 27.33
CA ASN A 5 5.06 -5.09 26.53
C ASN A 5 4.51 -4.94 25.10
N PRO A 6 5.36 -4.67 24.09
CA PRO A 6 4.90 -4.48 22.71
C PRO A 6 4.30 -5.75 22.08
N TYR A 7 4.68 -6.95 22.54
CA TYR A 7 4.10 -8.20 22.07
C TYR A 7 2.64 -8.35 22.54
N GLU A 8 2.37 -8.05 23.81
CA GLU A 8 1.01 -8.06 24.37
C GLU A 8 0.13 -7.00 23.68
N HIS A 9 0.65 -5.79 23.48
CA HIS A 9 -0.06 -4.71 22.77
C HIS A 9 -0.49 -5.13 21.35
N MET A 10 0.40 -5.81 20.62
CA MET A 10 0.12 -6.31 19.28
C MET A 10 -0.65 -7.64 19.25
N ASN A 11 -1.01 -8.21 20.41
CA ASN A 11 -1.64 -9.52 20.51
C ASN A 11 -0.85 -10.60 19.76
N ILE A 12 0.47 -10.64 19.95
CA ILE A 12 1.36 -11.66 19.41
C ILE A 12 2.22 -12.28 20.51
N ARG A 13 2.72 -13.49 20.28
CA ARG A 13 3.63 -14.20 21.18
C ARG A 13 4.89 -14.61 20.44
N PRO A 14 6.10 -14.30 20.92
CA PRO A 14 7.33 -14.81 20.33
C PRO A 14 7.50 -16.30 20.61
N ASN A 15 8.00 -17.03 19.62
CA ASN A 15 8.31 -18.45 19.72
C ASN A 15 9.83 -18.68 19.83
N PRO A 16 10.29 -19.81 20.40
CA PRO A 16 11.72 -20.10 20.55
C PRO A 16 12.50 -20.18 19.23
N ASP A 17 11.83 -20.46 18.11
CA ASP A 17 12.42 -20.54 16.78
C ASP A 17 12.56 -19.17 16.08
N GLY A 18 12.19 -18.09 16.76
CA GLY A 18 12.22 -16.73 16.24
C GLY A 18 11.00 -16.34 15.39
N THR A 19 9.99 -17.21 15.30
CA THR A 19 8.68 -16.88 14.73
C THR A 19 7.77 -16.20 15.76
N VAL A 20 6.60 -15.73 15.33
CA VAL A 20 5.57 -15.17 16.22
C VAL A 20 4.22 -15.85 15.98
N THR A 21 3.50 -16.13 17.05
CA THR A 21 2.11 -16.60 17.01
C THR A 21 1.17 -15.41 17.17
N ARG A 22 0.18 -15.28 16.28
CA ARG A 22 -0.91 -14.30 16.41
C ARG A 22 -1.92 -14.83 17.43
N LEU A 23 -2.26 -14.00 18.42
CA LEU A 23 -3.22 -14.33 19.48
C LEU A 23 -4.61 -13.76 19.17
N LEU A 24 -4.66 -12.72 18.33
CA LEU A 24 -5.90 -12.13 17.87
C LEU A 24 -6.35 -12.74 16.55
N ASN A 25 -7.58 -13.26 16.53
CA ASN A 25 -8.27 -13.65 15.32
C ASN A 25 -9.09 -12.47 14.81
N PHE A 26 -8.65 -11.84 13.73
CA PHE A 26 -9.43 -10.81 13.07
C PHE A 26 -10.62 -11.45 12.34
N PRO A 27 -11.84 -10.90 12.47
CA PRO A 27 -12.98 -11.38 11.71
C PRO A 27 -12.72 -11.15 10.21
N ALA A 28 -12.86 -12.21 9.41
CA ALA A 28 -12.83 -12.13 7.96
C ALA A 28 -14.26 -11.99 7.42
N ALA A 29 -14.47 -11.03 6.51
CA ALA A 29 -15.71 -10.97 5.75
C ALA A 29 -15.75 -12.14 4.76
N LYS A 30 -16.91 -12.78 4.62
CA LYS A 30 -17.12 -13.81 3.57
C LYS A 30 -17.28 -13.10 2.23
N THR A 31 -16.75 -13.72 1.18
CA THR A 31 -17.00 -13.27 -0.19
C THR A 31 -18.37 -13.71 -0.67
N ASN A 32 -19.01 -12.88 -1.49
CA ASN A 32 -20.28 -13.20 -2.12
C ASN A 32 -20.29 -12.77 -3.59
N ALA A 33 -20.27 -13.75 -4.50
CA ALA A 33 -20.26 -13.51 -5.94
C ALA A 33 -21.67 -13.51 -6.56
N ASP A 34 -22.73 -13.71 -5.78
CA ASP A 34 -24.10 -13.84 -6.26
C ASP A 34 -24.76 -12.47 -6.49
N PRO A 35 -25.02 -12.08 -7.76
CA PRO A 35 -25.67 -10.80 -8.08
C PRO A 35 -27.11 -10.70 -7.55
N SER A 36 -27.74 -11.83 -7.20
CA SER A 36 -29.10 -11.87 -6.65
C SER A 36 -29.16 -11.68 -5.13
N SER A 37 -28.00 -11.63 -4.45
CA SER A 37 -27.90 -11.49 -2.99
C SER A 37 -28.44 -10.18 -2.43
N GLY A 38 -28.57 -9.14 -3.26
CA GLY A 38 -28.90 -7.79 -2.83
C GLY A 38 -27.75 -7.02 -2.17
N GLU A 39 -26.54 -7.60 -2.12
CA GLU A 39 -25.35 -6.91 -1.64
C GLU A 39 -24.91 -5.80 -2.62
N PRO A 40 -24.50 -4.62 -2.11
CA PRO A 40 -24.11 -3.50 -2.98
C PRO A 40 -22.77 -3.73 -3.70
N ILE A 41 -21.95 -4.68 -3.22
CA ILE A 41 -20.63 -5.01 -3.79
C ILE A 41 -20.47 -6.53 -3.76
N LEU A 42 -20.36 -7.14 -4.94
CA LEU A 42 -20.03 -8.56 -5.03
C LEU A 42 -18.53 -8.76 -4.83
N SER A 43 -18.16 -9.91 -4.29
CA SER A 43 -16.76 -10.26 -4.03
C SER A 43 -16.47 -11.74 -4.25
N LYS A 44 -15.23 -12.03 -4.66
CA LYS A 44 -14.71 -13.41 -4.79
C LYS A 44 -13.22 -13.45 -4.48
N ASP A 45 -12.73 -14.60 -4.04
CA ASP A 45 -11.29 -14.83 -3.86
C ASP A 45 -10.72 -15.54 -5.09
N ALA A 46 -9.50 -15.19 -5.49
CA ALA A 46 -8.67 -16.00 -6.37
C ALA A 46 -7.32 -16.31 -5.73
N ILE A 47 -6.79 -17.49 -6.06
CA ILE A 47 -5.46 -17.92 -5.63
C ILE A 47 -4.44 -17.33 -6.60
N ILE A 48 -3.50 -16.54 -6.07
CA ILE A 48 -2.41 -15.92 -6.84
C ILE A 48 -1.21 -16.85 -6.88
N ASN A 49 -0.82 -17.38 -5.73
CA ASN A 49 0.31 -18.26 -5.58
C ASN A 49 -0.01 -19.34 -4.54
N THR A 50 -0.14 -20.59 -4.99
CA THR A 50 -0.48 -21.73 -4.14
C THR A 50 0.65 -22.04 -3.15
N GLU A 51 1.91 -21.94 -3.56
CA GLU A 51 3.09 -22.26 -2.73
C GLU A 51 3.23 -21.27 -1.55
N LYS A 52 2.95 -19.99 -1.81
CA LYS A 52 3.01 -18.92 -0.81
C LYS A 52 1.69 -18.70 -0.06
N ASN A 53 0.63 -19.42 -0.46
CA ASN A 53 -0.75 -19.24 0.00
C ASN A 53 -1.23 -17.78 -0.14
N THR A 54 -0.84 -17.13 -1.24
CA THR A 54 -1.21 -15.74 -1.55
C THR A 54 -2.55 -15.73 -2.28
N LYS A 55 -3.49 -14.92 -1.79
CA LYS A 55 -4.82 -14.76 -2.36
C LYS A 55 -5.11 -13.29 -2.64
N ALA A 56 -5.96 -13.06 -3.62
CA ALA A 56 -6.50 -11.75 -3.88
C ALA A 56 -8.04 -11.81 -3.82
N GLN A 57 -8.63 -10.81 -3.19
CA GLN A 57 -10.07 -10.63 -3.14
C GLN A 57 -10.48 -9.58 -4.18
N PHE A 58 -11.33 -10.00 -5.11
CA PHE A 58 -11.95 -9.13 -6.10
C PHE A 58 -13.19 -8.52 -5.51
N LEU A 59 -13.35 -7.22 -5.68
CA LEU A 59 -14.62 -6.54 -5.55
C LEU A 59 -15.11 -6.23 -6.95
N HIS A 60 -16.37 -6.54 -7.24
CA HIS A 60 -17.02 -6.33 -8.54
C HIS A 60 -16.99 -4.86 -9.01
N SER A 61 -16.63 -3.93 -8.13
CA SER A 61 -16.14 -2.59 -8.45
C SER A 61 -14.61 -2.58 -8.67
N SER A 62 -14.12 -3.14 -9.79
CA SER A 62 -12.75 -2.96 -10.37
C SER A 62 -11.54 -2.92 -9.41
N SER A 63 -11.66 -3.42 -8.18
CA SER A 63 -10.68 -3.27 -7.11
C SER A 63 -10.20 -4.63 -6.68
N LEU A 64 -8.88 -4.80 -6.72
CA LEU A 64 -8.21 -6.00 -6.31
C LEU A 64 -7.50 -5.75 -4.98
N SER A 65 -7.91 -6.47 -3.94
CA SER A 65 -7.30 -6.41 -2.62
C SER A 65 -6.35 -7.59 -2.45
N PHE A 66 -5.06 -7.30 -2.23
CA PHE A 66 -4.05 -8.31 -1.98
C PHE A 66 -3.93 -8.64 -0.50
N ILE A 67 -3.93 -9.93 -0.18
CA ILE A 67 -3.64 -10.44 1.16
C ILE A 67 -2.28 -11.14 1.07
N GLY A 68 -1.22 -10.42 1.43
CA GLY A 68 0.15 -10.94 1.42
C GLY A 68 0.39 -12.04 2.45
N SER A 69 1.44 -12.83 2.25
CA SER A 69 1.77 -13.94 3.13
C SER A 69 2.14 -13.43 4.54
N PRO A 70 1.54 -13.98 5.62
CA PRO A 70 1.65 -13.44 6.97
C PRO A 70 3.02 -13.63 7.66
N LEU A 71 4.00 -14.28 7.02
CA LEU A 71 5.15 -14.88 7.72
C LEU A 71 6.54 -14.54 7.14
N SER A 72 6.63 -13.77 6.06
CA SER A 72 7.93 -13.42 5.44
C SER A 72 8.42 -12.03 5.87
N ARG A 73 9.71 -11.94 6.20
CA ARG A 73 10.42 -10.66 6.30
C ARG A 73 10.46 -10.01 4.91
N LEU A 74 10.54 -8.69 4.88
CA LEU A 74 10.80 -7.92 3.68
C LEU A 74 12.12 -8.41 3.06
N PRO A 75 12.21 -8.60 1.73
CA PRO A 75 11.26 -8.15 0.71
C PRO A 75 10.08 -9.07 0.37
N GLY A 76 9.81 -10.16 1.10
CA GLY A 76 8.84 -11.17 0.68
C GLY A 76 7.44 -10.62 0.35
N GLN A 77 6.95 -9.65 1.11
CA GLN A 77 5.66 -8.99 0.82
C GLN A 77 5.67 -8.14 -0.45
N TYR A 78 6.82 -7.59 -0.85
CA TYR A 78 6.96 -6.87 -2.11
C TYR A 78 6.99 -7.84 -3.29
N GLU A 79 7.59 -9.01 -3.10
CA GLU A 79 7.60 -10.09 -4.09
C GLU A 79 6.19 -10.68 -4.28
N ASP A 80 5.41 -10.86 -3.21
CA ASP A 80 4.00 -11.25 -3.31
C ASP A 80 3.16 -10.22 -4.09
N ALA A 81 3.48 -8.93 -3.92
CA ALA A 81 2.82 -7.85 -4.62
C ALA A 81 3.24 -7.79 -6.11
N GLU A 82 4.48 -8.14 -6.45
CA GLU A 82 4.91 -8.32 -7.84
C GLU A 82 4.25 -9.54 -8.50
N ASP A 83 4.25 -10.69 -7.82
CA ASP A 83 3.61 -11.93 -8.29
C ASP A 83 2.14 -11.67 -8.63
N SER A 84 1.50 -10.80 -7.85
CA SER A 84 0.12 -10.38 -8.08
C SER A 84 -0.06 -9.59 -9.38
N LEU A 85 0.87 -8.69 -9.74
CA LEU A 85 0.83 -8.00 -11.04
C LEU A 85 1.08 -8.96 -12.20
N ARG A 86 2.00 -9.92 -12.03
CA ARG A 86 2.27 -10.95 -13.03
C ARG A 86 1.07 -11.86 -13.25
N TRP A 87 0.44 -12.28 -12.16
CA TRP A 87 -0.78 -13.07 -12.19
C TRP A 87 -1.91 -12.30 -12.89
N LEU A 88 -2.08 -11.01 -12.58
CA LEU A 88 -3.09 -10.18 -13.25
C LEU A 88 -2.84 -10.14 -14.76
N LYS A 89 -1.59 -9.94 -15.19
CA LYS A 89 -1.21 -9.98 -16.61
C LYS A 89 -1.56 -11.32 -17.24
N GLN A 90 -1.27 -12.43 -16.56
CA GLN A 90 -1.60 -13.78 -17.04
C GLN A 90 -3.12 -13.97 -17.23
N GLN A 91 -3.94 -13.55 -16.26
CA GLN A 91 -5.41 -13.68 -16.37
C GLN A 91 -6.00 -12.94 -17.55
N VAL A 92 -5.34 -11.85 -17.97
CA VAL A 92 -5.81 -10.99 -19.05
C VAL A 92 -5.41 -11.55 -20.40
N LEU A 93 -4.21 -12.10 -20.49
CA LEU A 93 -3.68 -12.68 -21.73
C LEU A 93 -4.23 -14.09 -22.01
N ASP A 94 -4.63 -14.82 -20.97
CA ASP A 94 -5.22 -16.15 -21.09
C ASP A 94 -6.66 -16.06 -21.60
N PRO A 95 -7.04 -16.71 -22.73
CA PRO A 95 -8.42 -16.78 -23.21
C PRO A 95 -9.42 -17.34 -22.18
N ASP A 96 -8.96 -18.15 -21.23
CA ASP A 96 -9.76 -18.76 -20.17
C ASP A 96 -9.52 -18.11 -18.78
N GLY A 97 -8.70 -17.06 -18.72
CA GLY A 97 -8.47 -16.28 -17.49
C GLY A 97 -9.71 -15.56 -16.95
N ASP A 98 -9.60 -15.02 -15.74
CA ASP A 98 -10.72 -14.55 -14.92
C ASP A 98 -11.71 -13.61 -15.64
N GLN A 99 -12.98 -14.04 -15.70
CA GLN A 99 -14.03 -13.33 -16.42
C GLN A 99 -14.36 -11.94 -15.84
N TRP A 100 -14.25 -11.74 -14.52
CA TRP A 100 -14.53 -10.42 -13.94
C TRP A 100 -13.46 -9.41 -14.34
N ILE A 101 -12.20 -9.86 -14.45
CA ILE A 101 -11.11 -9.00 -14.91
C ILE A 101 -11.35 -8.62 -16.37
N LYS A 102 -11.68 -9.58 -17.23
CA LYS A 102 -11.92 -9.33 -18.65
C LYS A 102 -13.11 -8.41 -18.92
N ASP A 103 -14.21 -8.61 -18.20
CA ASP A 103 -15.46 -7.90 -18.48
C ASP A 103 -15.51 -6.51 -17.84
N TYR A 104 -14.84 -6.32 -16.69
CA TYR A 104 -15.05 -5.12 -15.85
C TYR A 104 -13.79 -4.34 -15.49
N ALA A 105 -12.58 -4.86 -15.74
CA ALA A 105 -11.35 -4.16 -15.41
C ALA A 105 -10.83 -3.34 -16.61
N ASP A 106 -10.61 -2.05 -16.39
CA ASP A 106 -9.88 -1.21 -17.35
C ASP A 106 -8.39 -1.18 -17.01
N LEU A 107 -7.63 -2.06 -17.67
CA LEU A 107 -6.21 -2.24 -17.42
C LEU A 107 -5.34 -1.14 -18.00
N SER A 108 -5.90 -0.29 -18.87
CA SER A 108 -5.20 0.89 -19.37
C SER A 108 -5.04 1.98 -18.28
N ARG A 109 -5.73 1.83 -17.15
CA ARG A 109 -5.79 2.81 -16.05
C ARG A 109 -5.84 2.13 -14.67
N CYS A 110 -4.76 1.44 -14.32
CA CYS A 110 -4.62 0.80 -13.01
C CYS A 110 -4.07 1.77 -11.96
N PHE A 111 -4.59 1.66 -10.73
CA PHE A 111 -4.08 2.37 -9.57
C PHE A 111 -3.62 1.35 -8.53
N LEU A 112 -2.46 1.59 -7.92
CA LEU A 112 -2.01 0.82 -6.76
C LEU A 112 -2.39 1.59 -5.49
N SER A 113 -3.06 0.94 -4.54
CA SER A 113 -3.55 1.60 -3.33
C SER A 113 -3.21 0.80 -2.07
N GLY A 114 -2.83 1.49 -1.00
CA GLY A 114 -2.46 0.86 0.27
C GLY A 114 -2.53 1.81 1.46
N SER A 115 -2.82 1.26 2.64
CA SER A 115 -2.92 1.98 3.92
C SER A 115 -1.88 1.47 4.93
N GLY A 116 -1.21 2.36 5.67
CA GLY A 116 -0.17 1.99 6.63
C GLY A 116 0.98 1.21 5.97
N ASN A 117 1.22 -0.02 6.42
CA ASN A 117 2.16 -0.96 5.78
C ASN A 117 1.85 -1.19 4.29
N GLY A 118 0.57 -1.17 3.90
CA GLY A 118 0.18 -1.29 2.51
C GLY A 118 0.68 -0.12 1.66
N GLY A 119 0.74 1.10 2.21
CA GLY A 119 1.31 2.25 1.52
C GLY A 119 2.82 2.09 1.27
N ASN A 120 3.54 1.49 2.24
CA ASN A 120 4.96 1.13 2.08
C ASN A 120 5.15 0.07 0.96
N ILE A 121 4.28 -0.94 0.92
CA ILE A 121 4.28 -1.95 -0.14
C ILE A 121 3.99 -1.33 -1.50
N VAL A 122 2.99 -0.45 -1.61
CA VAL A 122 2.65 0.26 -2.86
C VAL A 122 3.83 1.07 -3.39
N TYR A 123 4.54 1.79 -2.52
CA TYR A 123 5.74 2.53 -2.93
C TYR A 123 6.82 1.58 -3.49
N ASN A 124 7.14 0.50 -2.76
CA ASN A 124 8.16 -0.45 -3.21
C ASN A 124 7.74 -1.23 -4.47
N LEU A 125 6.46 -1.59 -4.59
CA LEU A 125 5.91 -2.20 -5.80
C LEU A 125 5.98 -1.24 -6.98
N GLY A 126 5.68 0.04 -6.78
CA GLY A 126 5.82 1.07 -7.82
C GLY A 126 7.25 1.16 -8.35
N LEU A 127 8.26 1.14 -7.46
CA LEU A 127 9.67 1.13 -7.87
C LEU A 127 10.07 -0.14 -8.63
N ARG A 128 9.52 -1.29 -8.21
CA ARG A 128 9.76 -2.59 -8.87
C ARG A 128 9.09 -2.67 -10.23
N ALA A 129 7.89 -2.11 -10.36
CA ALA A 129 7.11 -2.08 -11.60
C ALA A 129 7.80 -1.31 -12.74
N VAL A 130 8.70 -0.37 -12.43
CA VAL A 130 9.50 0.37 -13.43
C VAL A 130 10.29 -0.58 -14.35
N ASP A 131 10.75 -1.72 -13.84
CA ASP A 131 11.53 -2.70 -14.62
C ASP A 131 10.68 -3.87 -15.14
N MET A 132 9.37 -3.87 -14.87
CA MET A 132 8.49 -4.98 -15.23
C MET A 132 7.87 -4.72 -16.61
N ASP A 133 7.87 -5.74 -17.46
CA ASP A 133 6.96 -5.77 -18.62
C ASP A 133 5.55 -6.13 -18.16
N LEU A 134 4.70 -5.11 -18.04
CA LEU A 134 3.33 -5.23 -17.54
C LEU A 134 2.26 -5.18 -18.62
N ASP A 135 2.59 -4.98 -19.91
CA ASP A 135 1.57 -4.86 -20.97
C ASP A 135 0.59 -6.05 -20.94
N PRO A 136 -0.74 -5.81 -20.95
CA PRO A 136 -1.45 -4.53 -21.20
C PRO A 136 -1.78 -3.69 -19.96
N ILE A 137 -1.22 -4.00 -18.79
CA ILE A 137 -1.47 -3.27 -17.53
C ILE A 137 -0.67 -1.96 -17.51
N ASN A 138 -1.37 -0.84 -17.36
CA ASN A 138 -0.78 0.48 -17.25
C ASN A 138 -1.10 1.10 -15.88
N ILE A 139 -0.07 1.25 -15.03
CA ILE A 139 -0.21 1.86 -13.70
C ILE A 139 -0.12 3.38 -13.85
N VAL A 140 -1.24 4.06 -13.62
CA VAL A 140 -1.38 5.51 -13.83
C VAL A 140 -1.36 6.33 -12.53
N GLY A 141 -1.32 5.68 -11.37
CA GLY A 141 -1.16 6.38 -10.10
C GLY A 141 -0.94 5.46 -8.90
N LEU A 142 -0.28 6.01 -7.88
CA LEU A 142 -0.08 5.38 -6.57
C LEU A 142 -0.90 6.12 -5.51
N ILE A 143 -1.60 5.38 -4.65
CA ILE A 143 -2.44 5.93 -3.58
C ILE A 143 -1.94 5.37 -2.25
N MET A 144 -1.44 6.24 -1.40
CA MET A 144 -0.80 5.87 -0.14
C MET A 144 -1.48 6.60 1.01
N ASN A 145 -2.36 5.90 1.72
CA ASN A 145 -3.00 6.41 2.94
C ASN A 145 -2.11 6.14 4.16
N GLN A 146 -1.59 7.18 4.78
CA GLN A 146 -0.73 7.10 5.97
C GLN A 146 0.40 6.08 5.82
N PRO A 147 1.22 6.13 4.74
CA PRO A 147 2.23 5.11 4.47
C PRO A 147 3.21 5.00 5.64
N MET A 148 3.50 3.77 6.06
CA MET A 148 4.36 3.52 7.20
C MET A 148 5.84 3.51 6.80
N PHE A 149 6.59 4.46 7.35
CA PHE A 149 8.05 4.57 7.23
C PHE A 149 8.65 4.77 8.63
N GLY A 150 9.97 4.64 8.74
CA GLY A 150 10.71 4.79 9.98
C GLY A 150 12.14 5.25 9.74
N GLY A 151 12.98 5.02 10.74
CA GLY A 151 14.38 5.43 10.74
C GLY A 151 14.97 5.35 12.13
N LYS A 152 16.29 5.21 12.24
CA LYS A 152 16.97 5.05 13.54
C LYS A 152 16.77 6.27 14.43
N GLN A 153 17.05 7.45 13.89
CA GLN A 153 16.81 8.73 14.55
C GLN A 153 15.31 9.03 14.59
N ARG A 154 14.79 9.42 15.76
CA ARG A 154 13.37 9.75 15.91
C ARG A 154 13.03 11.10 15.30
N THR A 155 11.85 11.21 14.72
CA THR A 155 11.26 12.49 14.30
C THR A 155 10.60 13.20 15.48
N GLY A 156 10.17 14.45 15.27
CA GLY A 156 9.45 15.22 16.29
C GLY A 156 8.09 14.59 16.63
N SER A 157 7.35 14.14 15.60
CA SER A 157 6.07 13.44 15.75
C SER A 157 6.23 12.13 16.51
N GLU A 158 7.26 11.34 16.20
CA GLU A 158 7.54 10.06 16.88
C GLU A 158 7.79 10.28 18.38
N LEU A 159 8.51 11.33 18.76
CA LEU A 159 8.76 11.68 20.17
C LEU A 159 7.52 12.27 20.85
N LYS A 160 6.78 13.15 20.15
CA LYS A 160 5.58 13.81 20.67
C LYS A 160 4.47 12.79 20.99
N PHE A 161 4.33 11.77 20.15
CA PHE A 161 3.32 10.72 20.28
C PHE A 161 3.95 9.39 20.71
N ALA A 162 4.99 9.44 21.55
CA ALA A 162 5.77 8.26 21.91
C ALA A 162 4.94 7.15 22.61
N THR A 163 3.88 7.56 23.30
CA THR A 163 2.93 6.70 24.02
C THR A 163 1.56 6.68 23.34
N ASP A 164 1.52 6.81 22.00
CA ASP A 164 0.29 6.67 21.22
C ASP A 164 -0.47 5.38 21.58
N GLN A 165 -1.81 5.44 21.55
CA GLN A 165 -2.64 4.31 21.98
C GLN A 165 -2.67 3.18 20.95
N LEU A 166 -2.47 3.48 19.66
CA LEU A 166 -2.52 2.49 18.61
C LEU A 166 -1.12 1.96 18.29
N ILE A 167 -0.17 2.87 18.06
CA ILE A 167 1.19 2.57 17.59
C ILE A 167 2.27 3.29 18.41
N PRO A 168 2.43 2.99 19.71
CA PRO A 168 3.49 3.57 20.53
C PRO A 168 4.88 3.13 20.04
N LEU A 169 5.94 3.88 20.40
CA LEU A 169 7.29 3.62 19.85
C LEU A 169 7.80 2.20 20.03
N PRO A 170 7.64 1.53 21.20
CA PRO A 170 8.12 0.15 21.33
C PRO A 170 7.39 -0.83 20.41
N VAL A 171 6.15 -0.54 20.02
CA VAL A 171 5.38 -1.32 19.04
C VAL A 171 5.90 -1.08 17.63
N LEU A 172 6.18 0.17 17.27
CA LEU A 172 6.80 0.50 15.98
C LEU A 172 8.19 -0.13 15.82
N ASP A 173 8.99 -0.12 16.89
CA ASP A 173 10.32 -0.76 16.90
C ASP A 173 10.22 -2.27 16.69
N LEU A 174 9.34 -2.93 17.43
CA LEU A 174 9.11 -4.36 17.29
C LEU A 174 8.55 -4.71 15.90
N ALA A 175 7.64 -3.89 15.36
CA ALA A 175 7.10 -4.10 14.01
C ALA A 175 8.21 -4.06 12.95
N TRP A 176 9.12 -3.08 13.01
CA TRP A 176 10.26 -3.02 12.10
C TRP A 176 11.27 -4.14 12.32
N GLU A 177 11.55 -4.51 13.59
CA GLU A 177 12.42 -5.65 13.91
C GLU A 177 11.90 -6.96 13.33
N LEU A 178 10.59 -7.18 13.34
CA LEU A 178 9.97 -8.37 12.77
C LEU A 178 9.88 -8.32 11.24
N ALA A 179 9.73 -7.13 10.65
CA ALA A 179 9.54 -6.96 9.21
C ALA A 179 10.85 -6.91 8.41
N LEU A 180 11.90 -6.27 8.91
CA LEU A 180 13.11 -6.02 8.15
C LEU A 180 13.96 -7.29 7.92
N PRO A 181 14.87 -7.31 6.91
CA PRO A 181 15.85 -8.37 6.78
C PRO A 181 16.66 -8.56 8.07
N LYS A 182 16.99 -9.80 8.42
CA LYS A 182 17.81 -10.08 9.62
C LYS A 182 19.16 -9.35 9.53
N GLY A 183 19.60 -8.77 10.65
CA GLY A 183 20.88 -8.05 10.73
C GLY A 183 20.86 -6.64 10.14
N THR A 184 19.69 -6.13 9.75
CA THR A 184 19.52 -4.73 9.32
C THR A 184 18.86 -3.90 10.43
N ASP A 185 19.00 -2.58 10.34
CA ASP A 185 18.37 -1.63 11.25
C ASP A 185 17.30 -0.79 10.54
N ARG A 186 16.70 0.15 11.28
CA ARG A 186 15.60 0.99 10.80
C ARG A 186 16.03 2.00 9.72
N ASP A 187 17.31 2.18 9.43
CA ASP A 187 17.79 2.98 8.30
C ASP A 187 17.91 2.17 7.00
N HIS A 188 17.56 0.89 7.01
CA HIS A 188 17.37 0.11 5.79
C HIS A 188 16.29 0.75 4.90
N ARG A 189 16.52 0.80 3.58
CA ARG A 189 15.66 1.48 2.57
C ARG A 189 14.17 1.10 2.59
N TYR A 190 13.84 -0.09 3.10
CA TYR A 190 12.47 -0.56 3.25
C TYR A 190 11.72 0.13 4.40
N CYS A 191 12.45 0.60 5.41
CA CYS A 191 11.94 1.37 6.54
C CYS A 191 12.13 2.87 6.30
N ASN A 192 13.35 3.29 5.92
CA ASN A 192 13.71 4.69 5.73
C ASN A 192 14.10 4.97 4.27
N PRO A 193 13.14 5.20 3.36
CA PRO A 193 13.45 5.47 1.96
C PRO A 193 14.04 6.85 1.72
N MET A 194 14.00 7.74 2.71
CA MET A 194 14.52 9.12 2.62
C MET A 194 16.05 9.17 2.55
N LEU A 195 16.74 8.10 2.95
CA LEU A 195 18.19 8.01 2.82
C LEU A 195 18.62 7.67 1.39
N GLU A 196 19.83 8.09 1.05
CA GLU A 196 20.45 7.76 -0.23
C GLU A 196 20.56 6.24 -0.42
N GLY A 197 20.31 5.81 -1.64
CA GLY A 197 20.34 4.39 -1.99
C GLY A 197 19.94 4.13 -3.44
N PRO A 198 20.14 2.90 -3.93
CA PRO A 198 19.91 2.54 -5.32
C PRO A 198 18.44 2.68 -5.76
N HIS A 199 17.50 2.74 -4.82
CA HIS A 199 16.08 2.95 -5.12
C HIS A 199 15.79 4.36 -5.68
N GLN A 200 16.62 5.35 -5.37
CA GLN A 200 16.37 6.75 -5.73
C GLN A 200 16.38 7.00 -7.24
N GLU A 201 17.21 6.25 -7.99
CA GLU A 201 17.30 6.35 -9.45
C GLU A 201 15.96 6.09 -10.17
N LYS A 202 15.09 5.30 -9.52
CA LYS A 202 13.79 4.91 -10.08
C LYS A 202 12.64 5.82 -9.67
N ILE A 203 12.81 6.63 -8.63
CA ILE A 203 11.72 7.46 -8.07
C ILE A 203 11.13 8.38 -9.15
N LYS A 204 11.97 8.98 -10.00
CA LYS A 204 11.54 9.89 -11.07
C LYS A 204 10.63 9.25 -12.13
N TYR A 205 10.57 7.92 -12.20
CA TYR A 205 9.71 7.18 -13.13
C TYR A 205 8.38 6.75 -12.51
N LEU A 206 8.16 7.02 -11.22
CA LEU A 206 6.88 6.72 -10.58
C LEU A 206 5.76 7.56 -11.19
N PRO A 207 4.55 6.98 -11.34
CA PRO A 207 3.39 7.74 -11.77
C PRO A 207 2.97 8.74 -10.68
N PRO A 208 2.02 9.64 -10.95
CA PRO A 208 1.50 10.56 -9.94
C PRO A 208 1.06 9.84 -8.65
N CYS A 209 1.33 10.47 -7.52
CA CYS A 209 1.06 9.90 -6.19
C CYS A 209 0.02 10.73 -5.44
N LEU A 210 -0.93 10.07 -4.78
CA LEU A 210 -1.73 10.64 -3.70
C LEU A 210 -1.15 10.15 -2.37
N VAL A 211 -0.76 11.07 -1.49
CA VAL A 211 -0.31 10.75 -0.13
C VAL A 211 -1.24 11.44 0.86
N LEU A 212 -1.91 10.65 1.71
CA LEU A 212 -2.80 11.16 2.74
C LEU A 212 -2.19 10.95 4.12
N GLY A 213 -2.40 11.88 5.05
CA GLY A 213 -1.87 11.81 6.41
C GLY A 213 -2.68 12.62 7.42
N PHE A 214 -2.39 12.40 8.71
CA PHE A 214 -3.04 13.15 9.79
C PHE A 214 -2.03 13.64 10.84
N GLY A 215 -2.24 14.83 11.39
CA GLY A 215 -1.27 15.52 12.26
C GLY A 215 -1.03 14.89 13.63
N MET A 216 -1.89 13.97 14.08
CA MET A 216 -1.69 13.22 15.33
C MET A 216 -1.21 11.78 15.10
N ASP A 217 -0.86 11.42 13.85
CA ASP A 217 -0.16 10.18 13.55
C ASP A 217 1.32 10.30 13.98
N PRO A 218 1.86 9.38 14.80
CA PRO A 218 3.29 9.36 15.13
C PRO A 218 4.22 9.39 13.91
N LEU A 219 3.75 8.92 12.76
CA LEU A 219 4.51 8.82 11.52
C LEU A 219 4.35 10.03 10.59
N VAL A 220 3.60 11.08 10.98
CA VAL A 220 3.30 12.20 10.08
C VAL A 220 4.55 12.92 9.56
N ASP A 221 5.59 13.10 10.39
CA ASP A 221 6.84 13.71 9.93
C ASP A 221 7.51 12.85 8.85
N ARG A 222 7.47 11.50 8.99
CA ARG A 222 8.03 10.57 7.99
C ARG A 222 7.24 10.67 6.68
N GLN A 223 5.92 10.74 6.77
CA GLN A 223 5.02 10.87 5.62
C GLN A 223 5.26 12.18 4.86
N GLN A 224 5.46 13.29 5.58
CA GLN A 224 5.79 14.59 4.99
C GLN A 224 7.19 14.61 4.38
N GLN A 225 8.20 14.03 5.04
CA GLN A 225 9.55 13.86 4.48
C GLN A 225 9.53 13.02 3.21
N PHE A 226 8.71 11.95 3.18
CA PHE A 226 8.51 11.12 2.00
C PHE A 226 7.89 11.90 0.84
N VAL A 227 6.89 12.75 1.08
CA VAL A 227 6.34 13.66 0.06
C VAL A 227 7.42 14.58 -0.49
N GLN A 228 8.23 15.18 0.38
CA GLN A 228 9.33 16.06 -0.07
C GLN A 228 10.35 15.31 -0.93
N MET A 229 10.69 14.07 -0.55
CA MET A 229 11.57 13.21 -1.34
C MET A 229 11.00 12.95 -2.74
N LEU A 230 9.71 12.61 -2.85
CA LEU A 230 9.05 12.39 -4.15
C LEU A 230 9.10 13.66 -5.02
N LEU A 231 8.76 14.82 -4.44
CA LEU A 231 8.79 16.11 -5.14
C LEU A 231 10.20 16.46 -5.63
N ASN A 232 11.23 16.23 -4.80
CA ASN A 232 12.62 16.48 -5.17
C ASN A 232 13.10 15.62 -6.34
N HIS A 233 12.49 14.46 -6.55
CA HIS A 233 12.77 13.56 -7.68
C HIS A 233 11.85 13.82 -8.90
N GLY A 234 11.03 14.88 -8.86
CA GLY A 234 10.17 15.28 -9.98
C GLY A 234 8.84 14.52 -10.09
N VAL A 235 8.47 13.72 -9.08
CA VAL A 235 7.18 13.02 -9.05
C VAL A 235 6.07 14.04 -8.77
N LYS A 236 4.95 13.94 -9.50
CA LYS A 236 3.75 14.71 -9.21
C LYS A 236 3.07 14.13 -7.96
N VAL A 237 2.89 14.94 -6.93
CA VAL A 237 2.27 14.50 -5.67
C VAL A 237 1.06 15.37 -5.34
N ASP A 238 -0.08 14.74 -5.11
CA ASP A 238 -1.23 15.30 -4.40
C ASP A 238 -1.07 14.90 -2.92
N ALA A 239 -0.75 15.88 -2.07
CA ALA A 239 -0.46 15.67 -0.66
C ALA A 239 -1.59 16.25 0.20
N GLN A 240 -2.27 15.39 0.96
CA GLN A 240 -3.45 15.77 1.73
C GLN A 240 -3.27 15.40 3.20
N PHE A 241 -2.91 16.40 4.00
CA PHE A 241 -2.70 16.25 5.43
C PHE A 241 -3.72 17.07 6.21
N ASP A 242 -4.49 16.39 7.06
CA ASP A 242 -5.40 17.06 8.01
C ASP A 242 -4.71 17.14 9.38
N GLU A 243 -4.75 18.31 10.03
CA GLU A 243 -4.10 18.50 11.33
C GLU A 243 -4.71 17.61 12.42
N VAL A 244 -5.99 17.26 12.30
CA VAL A 244 -6.78 16.52 13.29
C VAL A 244 -7.05 15.10 12.83
N GLY A 245 -6.39 14.14 13.46
CA GLY A 245 -6.66 12.73 13.28
C GLY A 245 -5.44 11.90 13.62
N PHE A 246 -5.67 10.62 13.91
CA PHE A 246 -4.63 9.66 14.28
C PHE A 246 -4.50 8.56 13.21
N HIS A 247 -3.54 7.68 13.40
CA HIS A 247 -3.31 6.55 12.50
C HIS A 247 -4.57 5.69 12.34
N ARG A 248 -5.06 5.48 11.10
CA ARG A 248 -6.27 4.69 10.77
C ARG A 248 -7.59 5.23 11.31
N ILE A 249 -7.71 6.55 11.51
CA ILE A 249 -8.95 7.17 12.00
C ILE A 249 -10.18 6.83 11.14
N GLU A 250 -10.03 6.58 9.84
CA GLU A 250 -11.10 6.18 8.92
C GLU A 250 -11.79 4.86 9.29
N ILE A 251 -11.14 4.01 10.08
CA ILE A 251 -11.70 2.73 10.53
C ILE A 251 -12.78 2.97 11.59
N VAL A 252 -12.66 4.03 12.39
CA VAL A 252 -13.58 4.32 13.51
C VAL A 252 -14.45 5.55 13.30
N ASP A 253 -14.09 6.43 12.38
CA ASP A 253 -14.87 7.62 12.02
C ASP A 253 -15.39 7.53 10.57
N ALA A 254 -16.70 7.40 10.42
CA ALA A 254 -17.37 7.29 9.13
C ALA A 254 -17.21 8.54 8.26
N ARG A 255 -17.13 9.74 8.84
CA ARG A 255 -16.92 10.99 8.09
C ARG A 255 -15.51 11.02 7.50
N ARG A 256 -14.51 10.60 8.29
CA ARG A 256 -13.13 10.44 7.80
C ARG A 256 -13.03 9.40 6.70
N ARG A 257 -13.77 8.29 6.79
CA ARG A 257 -13.88 7.28 5.73
C ARG A 257 -14.47 7.81 4.44
N VAL A 258 -15.58 8.54 4.51
CA VAL A 258 -16.22 9.16 3.34
C VAL A 258 -15.29 10.20 2.70
N GLY A 259 -14.59 10.99 3.51
CA GLY A 259 -13.55 11.92 3.05
C GLY A 259 -12.42 11.23 2.30
N LEU A 260 -11.86 10.16 2.87
CA LEU A 260 -10.81 9.36 2.22
C LEU A 260 -11.27 8.85 0.84
N ILE A 261 -12.46 8.25 0.76
CA ILE A 261 -13.00 7.73 -0.50
C ILE A 261 -13.21 8.85 -1.52
N THR A 262 -13.67 10.02 -1.07
CA THR A 262 -13.88 11.20 -1.93
C THR A 262 -12.56 11.71 -2.49
N ASN A 263 -11.53 11.82 -1.67
CA ASN A 263 -10.20 12.27 -2.08
C ASN A 263 -9.56 11.30 -3.07
N ILE A 264 -9.67 9.99 -2.81
CA ILE A 264 -9.24 8.94 -3.74
C ILE A 264 -9.95 9.09 -5.09
N LYS A 265 -11.27 9.24 -5.09
CA LYS A 265 -12.05 9.41 -6.31
C LYS A 265 -11.65 10.67 -7.09
N GLN A 266 -11.43 11.79 -6.41
CA GLN A 266 -10.97 13.02 -7.03
C GLN A 266 -9.60 12.86 -7.69
N PHE A 267 -8.65 12.25 -6.97
CA PHE A 267 -7.33 11.96 -7.52
C PHE A 267 -7.41 11.06 -8.75
N MET A 268 -8.14 9.93 -8.67
CA MET A 268 -8.33 9.03 -9.80
C MET A 268 -8.90 9.77 -11.01
N ASN A 269 -9.95 10.56 -10.81
CA ASN A 269 -10.57 11.36 -11.87
C ASN A 269 -9.62 12.40 -12.49
N SER A 270 -8.74 13.01 -11.70
CA SER A 270 -7.76 13.98 -12.20
C SER A 270 -6.71 13.35 -13.13
N GLN A 271 -6.45 12.04 -12.99
CA GLN A 271 -5.57 11.32 -13.93
C GLN A 271 -6.29 10.98 -15.25
N LEU A 272 -7.62 10.94 -15.23
CA LEU A 272 -8.44 10.70 -16.43
C LEU A 272 -8.49 11.92 -17.35
N THR A 273 -8.59 13.11 -16.79
CA THR A 273 -8.62 14.35 -17.57
C THR A 273 -7.26 14.63 -18.19
N ASN A 274 -6.17 14.44 -17.46
CA ASN A 274 -4.81 14.67 -17.95
C ASN A 274 -4.40 13.71 -19.08
N SER A 275 -4.89 12.47 -19.08
CA SER A 275 -4.61 11.49 -20.14
C SER A 275 -5.33 11.79 -21.46
N GLN A 276 -6.56 12.33 -21.41
CA GLN A 276 -7.26 12.83 -22.61
C GLN A 276 -6.49 13.97 -23.30
N TYR A 277 -5.88 14.88 -22.55
CA TYR A 277 -5.05 15.96 -23.13
C TYR A 277 -3.67 15.49 -23.59
N ALA A 278 -3.11 14.43 -23.01
CA ALA A 278 -1.85 13.84 -23.47
C ALA A 278 -2.01 13.11 -24.81
N ASN A 279 -3.14 12.42 -25.02
CA ASN A 279 -3.45 11.76 -26.30
C ASN A 279 -3.81 12.76 -27.41
N ALA A 280 -4.33 13.95 -27.07
CA ALA A 280 -4.55 15.04 -28.02
C ALA A 280 -3.24 15.75 -28.48
N ARG A 281 -2.10 15.43 -27.87
CA ARG A 281 -0.79 16.05 -28.17
C ARG A 281 0.24 15.11 -28.80
N ARG A 282 -0.13 13.86 -29.13
CA ARG A 282 0.75 13.03 -29.97
C ARG A 282 0.72 13.60 -31.39
N PRO A 283 1.84 14.07 -31.95
CA PRO A 283 1.90 14.35 -33.37
C PRO A 283 1.62 13.03 -34.09
N VAL A 284 0.71 13.06 -35.06
CA VAL A 284 0.63 12.01 -36.07
C VAL A 284 1.97 12.04 -36.79
N CYS A 285 2.89 11.14 -36.43
CA CYS A 285 4.03 10.85 -37.28
C CYS A 285 3.48 10.15 -38.53
N ASN A 286 3.22 10.94 -39.57
CA ASN A 286 3.10 10.43 -40.92
C ASN A 286 4.49 10.02 -41.40
N THR A 287 4.71 8.72 -41.53
CA THR A 287 5.60 8.13 -42.55
C THR A 287 5.00 6.81 -42.97
#